data_AF-A0AA38I0B5-F1
#
_entry.id   AF-A0AA38I0B5-F1
#
_cell.length_a   1.000
_cell.length_b   1.000
_cell.length_c   1.000
_cell.angle_alpha   90.00
_cell.angle_beta   90.00
_cell.angle_gamma   90.00
#
_symmetry.space_group_name_H-M   'P 1'
#
loop_
_entity.id
_entity.type
_entity.pdbx_description
1 polymer ?
#
loop_
_entity_poly.entity_id
_entity_poly.type
_entity_poly.pdbx_seq_one_letter_code
_entity_poly.pdbx_strand_id
1 'polypeptide(L)'
;MVNFPNSERVAMVMFYGVADGNARLARKLWIKRFPNCVIPYARTFTSVVQHFQDHCTFKPLTYDRGCDGTERILQAEEQILERGEEEPDITVADL
;
A
#
# COMPACT_ATOMS: atom_id res chain seq x y z
N MET A 1 10.65 1.77 -14.56
CA MET A 1 11.03 1.22 -13.24
C MET A 1 10.88 -0.30 -13.32
N VAL A 2 11.85 -1.09 -12.84
CA VAL A 2 11.75 -2.55 -12.89
C VAL A 2 10.56 -3.01 -12.05
N ASN A 3 9.68 -3.83 -12.62
CA ASN A 3 8.54 -4.38 -11.89
C ASN A 3 8.94 -5.71 -11.26
N PHE A 4 9.15 -5.69 -9.94
CA PHE A 4 9.47 -6.87 -9.17
C PHE A 4 8.21 -7.64 -8.77
N PRO A 5 8.19 -8.97 -8.85
CA PRO A 5 7.07 -9.76 -8.33
C PRO A 5 6.95 -9.62 -6.81
N ASN A 6 5.78 -9.94 -6.26
CA ASN A 6 5.54 -9.79 -4.82
C ASN A 6 6.50 -10.64 -3.97
N SER A 7 6.90 -11.83 -4.44
CA SER A 7 7.91 -12.66 -3.78
C SER A 7 9.25 -11.94 -3.62
N GLU A 8 9.70 -11.22 -4.65
CA GLU A 8 10.92 -10.43 -4.60
C GLU A 8 10.76 -9.19 -3.72
N ARG A 9 9.59 -8.53 -3.74
CA ARG A 9 9.31 -7.41 -2.83
C ARG A 9 9.34 -7.83 -1.36
N VAL A 10 8.77 -8.99 -1.02
CA VAL A 10 8.87 -9.56 0.34
C VAL A 10 10.34 -9.80 0.71
N ALA A 11 11.12 -10.39 -0.20
CA ALA A 11 12.55 -10.58 0.05
C ALA A 11 13.26 -9.23 0.26
N MET A 12 12.92 -8.18 -0.49
CA MET A 12 13.48 -6.85 -0.28
C MET A 12 13.16 -6.30 1.11
N VAL A 13 11.93 -6.45 1.60
CA VAL A 13 11.57 -6.05 2.97
C VAL A 13 12.43 -6.81 4.00
N MET A 14 12.56 -8.13 3.84
CA MET A 14 13.37 -8.96 4.73
C MET A 14 14.84 -8.52 4.76
N PHE A 15 15.46 -8.33 3.58
CA PHE A 15 16.85 -7.88 3.49
C PHE A 15 17.06 -6.46 4.00
N TYR A 16 16.07 -5.58 3.85
CA TYR A 16 16.11 -4.23 4.41
C TYR A 16 16.05 -4.26 5.95
N GLY A 17 15.23 -5.15 6.52
CA GLY A 17 15.18 -5.40 7.96
C GLY A 17 16.47 -5.99 8.52
N VAL A 18 17.04 -7.02 7.85
CA VAL A 18 18.34 -7.62 8.22
C VAL A 18 19.47 -6.59 8.16
N ALA A 19 19.37 -5.62 7.27
CA ALA A 19 20.33 -4.54 7.12
C ALA A 19 20.07 -3.34 8.05
N ASP A 20 19.15 -3.45 9.01
CA ASP A 20 18.78 -2.40 9.97
C ASP A 20 18.43 -1.06 9.26
N GLY A 21 17.63 -1.16 8.19
CA GLY A 21 17.22 0.01 7.39
C GLY A 21 18.30 0.55 6.44
N ASN A 22 19.47 -0.09 6.34
CA ASN A 22 20.52 0.33 5.43
C ASN A 22 20.33 -0.25 4.02
N ALA A 23 19.76 0.55 3.12
CA ALA A 23 19.49 0.16 1.74
C ALA A 23 20.72 -0.30 0.93
N ARG A 24 21.89 0.30 1.19
CA ARG A 24 23.14 -0.07 0.48
C ARG A 24 23.63 -1.44 0.93
N LEU A 25 23.54 -1.72 2.23
CA LEU A 25 23.88 -3.02 2.79
C LEU A 25 22.88 -4.09 2.34
N ALA A 26 21.58 -3.81 2.38
CA ALA A 26 20.53 -4.69 1.86
C ALA A 26 20.80 -5.10 0.40
N ARG A 27 21.20 -4.14 -0.44
CA ARG A 27 21.61 -4.42 -1.82
C ARG A 27 22.83 -5.34 -1.92
N LYS A 28 23.86 -5.15 -1.08
CA LYS A 28 25.02 -6.05 -1.06
C LYS A 28 24.62 -7.47 -0.66
N LEU A 29 23.75 -7.60 0.33
CA LEU A 29 23.22 -8.90 0.77
C LEU A 29 22.40 -9.57 -0.34
N TRP A 30 21.57 -8.80 -1.06
CA TRP A 30 20.82 -9.29 -2.21
C TRP A 30 21.72 -9.86 -3.30
N ILE A 31 22.75 -9.11 -3.72
CA ILE A 31 23.71 -9.55 -4.75
C ILE A 31 24.42 -10.84 -4.31
N LYS A 32 24.81 -10.93 -3.03
CA LYS A 32 25.45 -12.12 -2.48
C LYS A 32 24.51 -13.33 -2.47
N ARG A 33 23.22 -13.12 -2.22
CA ARG A 33 22.22 -14.19 -2.14
C ARG A 33 21.73 -14.65 -3.52
N PHE A 34 21.56 -13.71 -4.44
CA PHE A 34 20.92 -13.91 -5.74
C PHE A 34 21.84 -13.39 -6.88
N PRO A 35 22.94 -14.09 -7.18
CA PRO A 35 23.94 -13.60 -8.13
C PRO A 35 23.43 -13.49 -9.58
N ASN A 36 22.40 -14.27 -9.95
CA ASN A 36 21.84 -14.30 -11.31
C ASN A 36 20.48 -13.58 -11.44
N CYS A 37 20.08 -12.81 -10.42
CA CYS A 37 18.81 -12.09 -10.43
C CYS A 37 19.01 -10.61 -10.77
N VAL A 38 17.92 -9.94 -11.18
CA VAL A 38 17.93 -8.49 -11.36
C VAL A 38 18.28 -7.83 -10.04
N ILE A 39 19.24 -6.90 -10.07
CA ILE A 39 19.72 -6.21 -8.87
C ILE A 39 18.86 -4.96 -8.65
N PRO A 40 18.11 -4.87 -7.54
CA PRO A 40 17.33 -3.67 -7.24
C PRO A 40 18.24 -2.48 -6.93
N TYR A 41 17.76 -1.28 -7.24
CA TYR A 41 18.41 -0.06 -6.77
C TYR A 41 18.26 0.07 -5.26
N ALA A 42 19.21 0.73 -4.58
CA ALA A 42 19.12 0.94 -3.14
C ALA A 42 17.80 1.63 -2.74
N ARG A 43 17.36 2.64 -3.51
CA ARG A 43 16.08 3.34 -3.30
C ARG A 43 14.87 2.42 -3.40
N THR A 44 14.94 1.32 -4.16
CA THR A 44 13.84 0.37 -4.30
C THR A 44 13.52 -0.32 -2.98
N PHE A 45 14.52 -0.66 -2.17
CA PHE A 45 14.30 -1.28 -0.86
C PHE A 45 13.50 -0.36 0.06
N THR A 46 13.91 0.90 0.17
CA THR A 46 13.21 1.92 0.98
C THR A 46 11.81 2.15 0.46
N SER A 47 11.62 2.30 -0.85
CA SER A 47 10.30 2.54 -1.45
C SER A 47 9.33 1.38 -1.21
N VAL A 48 9.80 0.12 -1.31
CA VAL A 48 8.96 -1.06 -1.08
C VAL A 48 8.52 -1.16 0.37
N VAL A 49 9.42 -0.87 1.31
CA VAL A 49 9.11 -0.91 2.75
C VAL A 49 8.17 0.22 3.13
N GLN A 50 8.42 1.44 2.64
CA GLN A 50 7.54 2.58 2.89
C GLN A 50 6.13 2.31 2.37
N HIS A 51 6.01 1.87 1.11
CA HIS A 51 4.72 1.51 0.52
C HIS A 51 3.99 0.42 1.30
N PHE A 52 4.73 -0.56 1.83
CA PHE A 52 4.14 -1.61 2.67
C PHE A 52 3.69 -1.10 4.04
N GLN A 53 4.42 -0.17 4.66
CA GLN A 53 4.03 0.47 5.92
C GLN A 53 2.78 1.34 5.75
N ASP A 54 2.70 2.07 4.65
CA ASP A 54 1.61 3.02 4.40
C ASP A 54 0.31 2.32 4.01
N HIS A 55 0.39 1.19 3.30
CA HIS A 55 -0.79 0.58 2.66
C HIS A 55 -1.00 -0.90 2.97
N CYS A 56 -0.10 -1.52 3.74
CA CYS A 56 -0.14 -2.96 4.06
C CYS A 56 -0.23 -3.88 2.83
N THR A 57 0.15 -3.40 1.65
CA THR A 57 0.05 -4.12 0.36
C THR A 57 1.21 -3.77 -0.55
N PHE A 58 1.60 -4.69 -1.43
CA PHE A 58 2.57 -4.42 -2.51
C PHE A 58 1.90 -4.06 -3.84
N LYS A 59 0.57 -4.07 -3.90
CA LYS A 59 -0.14 -3.65 -5.10
C LYS A 59 0.05 -2.14 -5.25
N PRO A 60 0.36 -1.65 -6.47
CA PRO A 60 0.32 -0.22 -6.71
C PRO A 60 -1.09 0.28 -6.44
N LEU A 61 -1.18 1.40 -5.72
CA LEU A 61 -2.46 2.08 -5.57
C LEU A 61 -2.90 2.60 -6.94
N THR A 62 -4.14 2.30 -7.30
CA THR A 62 -4.74 2.71 -8.58
C THR A 62 -4.88 4.23 -8.70
N TYR A 63 -4.84 4.98 -7.59
CA TYR A 63 -4.99 6.44 -7.57
C TYR A 63 -3.76 7.22 -8.05
N ASP A 64 -2.56 6.63 -8.02
CA ASP A 64 -1.31 7.29 -8.46
C ASP A 64 -1.03 7.12 -9.96
N ARG A 65 -1.87 6.37 -10.66
CA ARG A 65 -1.89 6.34 -12.13
C ARG A 65 -2.95 7.34 -12.53
N GLY A 66 -2.54 8.50 -13.04
CA GLY A 66 -3.40 9.64 -13.31
C GLY A 66 -4.79 9.26 -13.83
N CYS A 67 -5.81 9.77 -13.13
CA CYS A 67 -7.23 9.82 -13.50
C CYS A 67 -7.79 8.58 -14.21
N ASP A 68 -8.35 7.64 -13.45
CA ASP A 68 -9.53 6.90 -13.87
C ASP A 68 -10.22 6.29 -12.63
N GLY A 69 -11.31 6.91 -12.17
CA GLY A 69 -12.25 6.24 -11.27
C GLY A 69 -12.71 6.97 -10.00
N THR A 70 -12.55 8.27 -9.87
CA THR A 70 -13.18 9.04 -8.77
C THR A 70 -14.71 9.16 -8.90
N GLU A 71 -15.32 8.67 -9.98
CA GLU A 71 -16.79 8.66 -10.13
C GLU A 71 -17.48 7.48 -9.43
N ARG A 72 -16.81 6.33 -9.24
CA ARG A 72 -17.48 5.13 -8.66
C ARG A 72 -17.55 5.11 -7.15
N ILE A 73 -16.69 5.86 -6.46
CA ILE A 73 -16.63 5.85 -4.99
C ILE A 73 -17.56 6.92 -4.40
N LEU A 74 -17.72 8.07 -5.05
CA LEU A 74 -18.66 9.10 -4.62
C LEU A 74 -20.12 8.61 -4.66
N GLN A 75 -20.51 7.81 -5.67
CA GLN A 75 -21.86 7.24 -5.74
C GLN A 75 -22.16 6.20 -4.65
N ALA A 76 -21.14 5.61 -4.02
CA ALA A 76 -21.34 4.61 -2.97
C ALA A 76 -21.48 5.23 -1.57
N GLU A 77 -20.85 6.39 -1.31
CA GLU A 77 -21.00 7.10 -0.03
C GLU A 77 -22.30 7.91 0.03
N GLU A 78 -22.77 8.46 -1.10
CA GLU A 78 -24.03 9.22 -1.15
C GLU A 78 -25.28 8.34 -0.92
N GLN A 79 -25.23 7.05 -1.28
CA GLN A 79 -26.31 6.09 -0.99
C GLN A 79 -26.39 5.65 0.49
N ILE A 80 -25.35 5.88 1.29
CA ILE A 80 -25.37 5.55 2.73
C ILE A 80 -25.95 6.72 3.53
N LEU A 81 -25.72 7.96 3.09
CA LEU A 81 -26.26 9.15 3.75
C LEU A 81 -27.76 9.37 3.48
N GLU A 82 -28.26 8.94 2.31
CA GLU A 82 -29.65 9.17 1.90
C GLU A 82 -30.67 8.15 2.48
N ARG A 83 -30.21 7.16 3.27
CA ARG A 83 -31.08 6.16 3.94
C ARG A 83 -31.18 6.36 5.46
N GLY A 84 -30.57 7.41 6.01
CA GLY A 84 -30.57 7.73 7.44
C GLY A 84 -31.55 8.83 7.86
N GLU A 85 -32.28 9.44 6.92
CA GLU A 85 -33.20 10.56 7.20
C GLU A 85 -34.69 10.18 7.16
N GLU A 86 -35.04 8.92 7.45
CA GLU A 86 -36.44 8.54 7.66
C GLU A 86 -36.57 7.64 8.89
N GLU A 87 -36.56 8.28 10.07
CA GLU A 87 -37.46 8.03 11.22
C GLU A 87 -37.06 8.90 12.43
N PRO A 88 -37.67 10.08 12.65
CA PRO A 88 -37.73 10.69 13.96
C PRO A 88 -39.07 10.33 14.61
N ASP A 89 -39.13 9.24 15.37
CA ASP A 89 -40.23 9.05 16.31
C ASP A 89 -39.77 8.40 17.62
N ILE A 90 -38.97 9.16 18.36
CA ILE A 90 -38.85 8.99 19.81
C ILE A 90 -39.39 10.26 20.48
N THR A 91 -40.67 10.20 20.80
CA THR A 91 -41.38 11.16 21.63
C THR A 91 -40.81 11.15 23.05
N VAL A 92 -39.95 12.11 23.37
CA VAL A 92 -39.58 12.49 24.74
C VAL A 92 -40.71 13.33 25.36
N ALA A 93 -41.87 12.71 25.55
CA ALA A 93 -43.03 13.33 26.19
C ALA A 93 -43.78 12.31 27.06
N ASP A 94 -43.11 11.75 28.07
CA ASP A 94 -43.74 11.11 29.24
C ASP A 94 -42.76 11.12 30.44
N LEU A 95 -42.47 12.32 30.96
CA LEU A 95 -41.89 12.58 32.29
C LEU A 95 -42.74 13.62 33.02
#